data_AF-A0A2P5ESX6-F1
#
_entry.id   AF-A0A2P5ESX6-F1
#
_cell.length_a   1.000
_cell.length_b   1.000
_cell.length_c   1.000
_cell.angle_alpha   90.00
_cell.angle_beta   90.00
_cell.angle_gamma   90.00
#
_symmetry.space_group_name_H-M   'P 1'
#
loop_
_entity.id
_entity.type
_entity.pdbx_description
1 polymer ?
#
loop_
_entity_poly.entity_id
_entity_poly.type
_entity_poly.pdbx_seq_one_letter_code
_entity_poly.pdbx_strand_id
1 'polypeptide(L)'
;MGETAIDPVEFGVDGDVNGEVLRSSAEVETSRGGEENETGGSSVEGAFQQDHDEKMNQDSPGGDMIPVGVPTTSLVPADEPYVGQEFDSEAAAHAFYNAYATRIGFIIRVSKLSRSRRDGTAIGRALVCNKEGYRMPDKREKIVRQRAETRVGCRAMILVRKVSSGKWVVTKFVKEHAHPLTPGKGRRDCIYDQYPNEHDKIRELSQQLAVEKKRAATYKRHLELIFEHIEEHNESLSKKIQHIVDSVKDVEMKEQQGHR
;
A
#
# COMPACT_ATOMS: atom_id res chain seq x y z
N MET A 1 6.46 -60.27 30.43
CA MET A 1 7.49 -59.31 30.84
C MET A 1 8.40 -59.09 29.65
N GLY A 2 8.53 -57.84 29.20
CA GLY A 2 9.32 -57.47 28.03
C GLY A 2 8.70 -56.29 27.31
N GLU A 3 8.82 -55.11 27.92
CA GLU A 3 8.39 -53.81 27.39
C GLU A 3 9.17 -53.47 26.12
N THR A 4 8.49 -52.96 25.10
CA THR A 4 9.14 -52.27 23.98
C THR A 4 8.76 -50.80 24.04
N ALA A 5 9.77 -49.98 24.31
CA ALA A 5 9.71 -48.54 24.45
C ALA A 5 9.19 -47.86 23.17
N ILE A 6 8.37 -46.85 23.36
CA ILE A 6 7.94 -45.91 22.32
C ILE A 6 8.82 -44.68 22.47
N ASP A 7 9.72 -44.46 21.52
CA ASP A 7 10.49 -43.21 21.46
C ASP A 7 9.60 -42.06 20.96
N PRO A 8 9.63 -40.88 21.61
CA PRO A 8 8.92 -39.71 21.13
C PRO A 8 9.71 -39.03 20.02
N VAL A 9 9.07 -38.80 18.87
CA VAL A 9 9.67 -37.99 17.79
C VAL A 9 9.49 -36.51 18.14
N GLU A 10 10.57 -35.85 18.54
CA GLU A 10 10.62 -34.40 18.70
C GLU A 10 10.44 -33.70 17.35
N PHE A 11 9.44 -32.83 17.25
CA PHE A 11 9.35 -31.86 16.16
C PHE A 11 10.16 -30.61 16.52
N GLY A 12 11.44 -30.61 16.15
CA GLY A 12 12.26 -29.40 16.11
C GLY A 12 11.75 -28.46 15.02
N VAL A 13 11.33 -27.25 15.41
CA VAL A 13 11.06 -26.15 14.48
C VAL A 13 12.35 -25.36 14.35
N ASP A 14 13.18 -25.71 13.38
CA ASP A 14 14.29 -24.87 12.97
C ASP A 14 13.75 -23.74 12.10
N GLY A 15 13.64 -22.56 12.72
CA GLY A 15 13.59 -21.32 11.98
C GLY A 15 15.00 -20.99 11.52
N ASP A 16 15.20 -20.86 10.21
CA ASP A 16 16.32 -20.06 9.73
C ASP A 16 15.97 -19.17 8.53
N VAL A 17 16.59 -18.01 8.62
CA VAL A 17 16.48 -16.78 7.87
C VAL A 17 17.45 -16.82 6.69
N ASN A 18 17.08 -16.15 5.57
CA ASN A 18 17.93 -15.63 4.48
C ASN A 18 19.26 -16.37 4.18
N GLY A 19 19.46 -16.99 3.02
CA GLY A 19 19.35 -16.38 1.71
C GLY A 19 20.73 -16.36 1.05
N GLU A 20 20.93 -17.19 0.02
CA GLU A 20 22.11 -17.11 -0.85
C GLU A 20 21.75 -17.41 -2.32
N VAL A 21 22.52 -16.73 -3.16
CA VAL A 21 22.36 -16.48 -4.58
C VAL A 21 23.04 -17.57 -5.41
N LEU A 22 22.36 -18.13 -6.41
CA LEU A 22 22.98 -18.72 -7.61
C LEU A 22 22.06 -18.46 -8.82
N ARG A 23 22.47 -17.53 -9.69
CA ARG A 23 23.23 -17.75 -10.93
C ARG A 23 22.31 -18.22 -12.07
N SER A 24 21.73 -17.25 -12.79
CA SER A 24 21.20 -17.51 -14.13
C SER A 24 22.33 -17.37 -15.15
N SER A 25 22.62 -18.48 -15.84
CA SER A 25 23.30 -18.49 -17.13
C SER A 25 22.32 -17.99 -18.20
N ALA A 26 22.78 -17.08 -19.07
CA ALA A 26 22.07 -16.66 -20.28
C ALA A 26 22.91 -17.08 -21.48
N GLU A 27 22.26 -17.70 -22.46
CA GLU A 27 22.86 -18.10 -23.73
C GLU A 27 22.20 -17.29 -24.87
N VAL A 28 23.05 -16.45 -25.48
CA VAL A 28 23.26 -16.17 -26.92
C VAL A 28 22.07 -16.14 -27.91
N GLU A 29 21.87 -14.92 -28.42
CA GLU A 29 21.67 -14.40 -29.79
C GLU A 29 20.77 -15.11 -30.83
N THR A 30 19.94 -14.31 -31.53
CA THR A 30 20.06 -14.10 -32.99
C THR A 30 19.44 -12.75 -33.40
N SER A 31 20.10 -12.08 -34.35
CA SER A 31 19.89 -10.73 -34.88
C SER A 31 18.82 -10.64 -35.98
N ARG A 32 18.38 -9.40 -36.30
CA ARG A 32 18.55 -8.71 -37.63
C ARG A 32 17.29 -8.02 -38.25
N GLY A 33 17.50 -6.78 -38.72
CA GLY A 33 16.76 -6.04 -39.78
C GLY A 33 15.62 -5.13 -39.27
N GLY A 34 15.46 -3.84 -39.61
CA GLY A 34 16.08 -2.96 -40.62
C GLY A 34 14.96 -2.23 -41.39
N GLU A 35 14.84 -0.90 -41.17
CA GLU A 35 14.29 0.15 -42.08
C GLU A 35 12.76 0.02 -42.42
N GLU A 36 11.91 1.03 -42.66
CA GLU A 36 12.00 2.42 -43.09
C GLU A 36 10.68 3.18 -42.79
N ASN A 37 10.83 4.49 -42.86
CA ASN A 37 9.94 5.65 -42.71
C ASN A 37 8.86 5.77 -43.80
N GLU A 38 7.63 6.21 -43.46
CA GLU A 38 6.81 7.03 -44.36
C GLU A 38 5.70 7.86 -43.65
N THR A 39 5.39 8.96 -44.33
CA THR A 39 4.66 10.16 -43.96
C THR A 39 3.14 10.01 -44.10
N GLY A 40 2.35 10.71 -43.27
CA GLY A 40 0.90 10.85 -43.51
C GLY A 40 0.25 11.91 -42.63
N GLY A 41 0.11 13.13 -43.16
CA GLY A 41 -0.61 14.24 -42.51
C GLY A 41 -2.09 14.29 -42.90
N SER A 42 -2.90 14.91 -42.02
CA SER A 42 -4.25 15.45 -42.25
C SER A 42 -4.61 16.21 -40.96
N SER A 43 -4.64 17.54 -40.85
CA SER A 43 -5.40 18.59 -41.56
C SER A 43 -6.91 18.38 -41.51
N VAL A 44 -7.57 18.97 -40.51
CA VAL A 44 -8.77 19.81 -40.71
C VAL A 44 -8.96 20.74 -39.51
N GLU A 45 -9.04 22.03 -39.81
CA GLU A 45 -9.48 23.09 -38.90
C GLU A 45 -11.01 23.07 -38.76
N GLY A 46 -11.49 23.34 -37.54
CA GLY A 46 -12.90 23.52 -37.23
C GLY A 46 -13.07 24.76 -36.37
N ALA A 47 -13.23 25.90 -37.04
CA ALA A 47 -13.52 27.20 -36.46
C ALA A 47 -14.88 27.20 -35.75
N PHE A 48 -14.94 27.76 -34.54
CA PHE A 48 -16.13 28.45 -34.04
C PHE A 48 -15.70 29.68 -33.24
N GLN A 49 -15.86 30.84 -33.90
CA GLN A 49 -15.89 32.17 -33.31
C GLN A 49 -17.24 32.36 -32.61
N GLN A 50 -17.22 33.01 -31.44
CA GLN A 50 -18.32 33.88 -31.04
C GLN A 50 -17.75 35.08 -30.29
N ASP A 51 -17.81 36.21 -30.98
CA ASP A 51 -17.52 37.54 -30.51
C ASP A 51 -18.50 37.96 -29.41
N HIS A 52 -17.99 38.63 -28.39
CA HIS A 52 -18.66 39.81 -27.83
C HIS A 52 -17.59 40.71 -27.18
N ASP A 53 -17.20 41.73 -27.92
CA ASP A 53 -16.58 42.95 -27.42
C ASP A 53 -17.56 43.67 -26.48
N GLU A 54 -17.09 44.15 -25.32
CA GLU A 54 -17.28 45.53 -24.88
C GLU A 54 -16.13 45.94 -23.94
N LYS A 55 -15.39 46.94 -24.39
CA LYS A 55 -14.25 47.59 -23.74
C LYS A 55 -14.75 48.86 -23.06
N MET A 56 -14.52 49.01 -21.75
CA MET A 56 -14.58 50.32 -21.10
C MET A 56 -13.33 50.50 -20.23
N ASN A 57 -12.38 51.25 -20.77
CA ASN A 57 -11.27 51.85 -20.00
C ASN A 57 -11.79 53.11 -19.31
N GLN A 58 -11.49 53.31 -18.04
CA GLN A 58 -11.29 54.65 -17.48
C GLN A 58 -10.16 54.64 -16.44
N ASP A 59 -9.20 55.54 -16.65
CA ASP A 59 -8.08 55.86 -15.78
C ASP A 59 -8.50 56.78 -14.60
N SER A 60 -7.93 56.49 -13.41
CA SER A 60 -7.46 57.31 -12.23
C SER A 60 -7.80 58.82 -12.09
N PRO A 61 -7.73 59.49 -10.90
CA PRO A 61 -6.75 59.26 -9.79
C PRO A 61 -7.14 59.61 -8.30
N GLY A 62 -6.34 59.08 -7.35
CA GLY A 62 -5.71 59.83 -6.22
C GLY A 62 -6.49 60.18 -4.93
N GLY A 63 -5.91 59.84 -3.76
CA GLY A 63 -6.16 60.54 -2.47
C GLY A 63 -6.04 59.70 -1.19
N ASP A 64 -4.96 59.91 -0.42
CA ASP A 64 -4.65 59.32 0.91
C ASP A 64 -5.69 59.58 2.02
N MET A 65 -5.77 58.69 3.03
CA MET A 65 -5.44 58.94 4.46
C MET A 65 -6.05 57.91 5.44
N ILE A 66 -5.23 57.55 6.44
CA ILE A 66 -5.46 56.66 7.60
C ILE A 66 -6.30 57.38 8.69
N PRO A 67 -7.08 56.66 9.55
CA PRO A 67 -6.79 56.73 10.99
C PRO A 67 -6.91 55.39 11.76
N VAL A 68 -5.80 55.05 12.42
CA VAL A 68 -5.58 54.56 13.80
C VAL A 68 -6.77 53.99 14.62
N GLY A 69 -6.60 52.74 15.09
CA GLY A 69 -6.61 52.41 16.53
C GLY A 69 -7.83 51.70 17.12
N VAL A 70 -7.83 50.36 17.13
CA VAL A 70 -8.65 49.54 18.04
C VAL A 70 -7.79 48.37 18.56
N PRO A 71 -7.78 48.04 19.88
CA PRO A 71 -6.90 47.03 20.43
C PRO A 71 -7.49 45.63 20.21
N THR A 72 -6.98 44.89 19.23
CA THR A 72 -7.41 43.50 19.02
C THR A 72 -6.68 42.60 20.01
N THR A 73 -7.41 42.29 21.09
CA THR A 73 -7.40 41.03 21.85
C THR A 73 -6.64 39.89 21.18
N SER A 74 -5.78 39.23 21.95
CA SER A 74 -5.08 37.98 21.63
C SER A 74 -6.02 36.98 20.93
N LEU A 75 -5.96 36.95 19.60
CA LEU A 75 -6.61 35.95 18.77
C LEU A 75 -5.66 34.75 18.72
N VAL A 76 -6.04 33.64 19.36
CA VAL A 76 -5.58 32.35 18.87
C VAL A 76 -6.12 32.25 17.44
N PRO A 77 -5.29 32.17 16.39
CA PRO A 77 -5.81 32.14 15.03
C PRO A 77 -6.71 30.90 14.92
N ALA A 78 -7.98 31.10 14.54
CA ALA A 78 -8.99 30.03 14.43
C ALA A 78 -8.57 28.87 13.48
N ASP A 79 -7.48 29.07 12.74
CA ASP A 79 -6.96 28.17 11.72
C ASP A 79 -5.73 27.37 12.18
N GLU A 80 -5.31 27.43 13.45
CA GLU A 80 -4.19 26.63 13.97
C GLU A 80 -4.67 25.24 14.44
N PRO A 81 -4.05 24.14 13.96
CA PRO A 81 -4.36 22.80 14.44
C PRO A 81 -4.10 22.67 15.94
N TYR A 82 -4.97 21.93 16.63
CA TYR A 82 -4.78 21.60 18.05
C TYR A 82 -5.11 20.13 18.32
N VAL A 83 -4.52 19.58 19.38
CA VAL A 83 -4.79 18.21 19.83
C VAL A 83 -6.22 18.13 20.36
N GLY A 84 -6.99 17.16 19.90
CA GLY A 84 -8.41 17.00 20.20
C GLY A 84 -9.34 17.58 19.12
N GLN A 85 -8.82 18.28 18.12
CA GLN A 85 -9.65 18.78 17.03
C GLN A 85 -10.28 17.63 16.23
N GLU A 86 -11.58 17.69 16.00
CA GLU A 86 -12.36 16.64 15.36
C GLU A 86 -12.73 16.99 13.90
N PHE A 87 -12.80 15.97 13.06
CA PHE A 87 -13.20 16.03 11.66
C PHE A 87 -14.13 14.88 11.31
N ASP A 88 -15.04 15.09 10.37
CA ASP A 88 -15.97 14.03 9.94
C ASP A 88 -15.31 12.99 9.01
N SER A 89 -14.18 13.34 8.37
CA SER A 89 -13.45 12.43 7.47
C SER A 89 -11.95 12.66 7.47
N GLU A 90 -11.19 11.65 7.00
CA GLU A 90 -9.74 11.75 6.75
C GLU A 90 -9.43 12.87 5.74
N ALA A 91 -10.26 13.01 4.71
CA ALA A 91 -10.13 14.03 3.68
C ALA A 91 -10.34 15.45 4.24
N ALA A 92 -11.31 15.63 5.14
CA ALA A 92 -11.55 16.92 5.81
C ALA A 92 -10.34 17.33 6.67
N ALA A 93 -9.79 16.39 7.45
CA ALA A 93 -8.58 16.65 8.23
C ALA A 93 -7.37 17.01 7.34
N HIS A 94 -7.24 16.33 6.20
CA HIS A 94 -6.21 16.63 5.22
C HIS A 94 -6.36 18.04 4.62
N ALA A 95 -7.57 18.40 4.17
CA ALA A 95 -7.86 19.71 3.61
C ALA A 95 -7.56 20.83 4.60
N PHE A 96 -7.97 20.66 5.87
CA PHE A 96 -7.67 21.61 6.94
C PHE A 96 -6.17 21.81 7.14
N TYR A 97 -5.40 20.73 7.28
CA TYR A 97 -3.96 20.85 7.49
C TYR A 97 -3.21 21.37 6.26
N ASN A 98 -3.71 21.09 5.06
CA ASN A 98 -3.18 21.64 3.83
C ASN A 98 -3.39 23.16 3.73
N ALA A 99 -4.58 23.64 4.13
CA ALA A 99 -4.86 25.07 4.22
C ALA A 99 -3.94 25.76 5.24
N TYR A 100 -3.80 25.15 6.43
CA TYR A 100 -2.83 25.59 7.44
C TYR A 100 -1.42 25.68 6.87
N ALA A 101 -0.95 24.61 6.21
CA ALA A 101 0.41 24.55 5.67
C ALA A 101 0.65 25.59 4.58
N THR A 102 -0.32 25.80 3.68
CA THR A 102 -0.25 26.80 2.62
C THR A 102 -0.13 28.21 3.19
N ARG A 103 -0.92 28.51 4.24
CA ARG A 103 -0.88 29.80 4.95
C ARG A 103 0.46 30.02 5.66
N ILE A 104 0.97 28.99 6.34
CA ILE A 104 2.24 29.04 7.07
C ILE A 104 3.45 29.00 6.12
N GLY A 105 3.28 28.54 4.87
CA GLY A 105 4.33 28.56 3.86
C GLY A 105 5.15 27.27 3.74
N PHE A 106 4.52 26.12 3.98
CA PHE A 106 5.10 24.82 3.67
C PHE A 106 4.11 23.92 2.91
N ILE A 107 4.64 22.84 2.35
CA ILE A 107 3.84 21.83 1.65
C ILE A 107 3.81 20.59 2.55
N ILE A 108 2.64 19.96 2.66
CA ILE A 108 2.50 18.69 3.39
C ILE A 108 2.92 17.51 2.52
N ARG A 109 2.86 16.30 3.08
CA ARG A 109 2.85 15.03 2.37
C ARG A 109 2.10 14.01 3.21
N VAL A 110 1.42 13.09 2.57
CA VAL A 110 0.86 11.92 3.26
C VAL A 110 1.99 10.95 3.59
N SER A 111 2.13 10.63 4.87
CA SER A 111 3.10 9.66 5.37
C SER A 111 2.38 8.37 5.76
N LYS A 112 2.66 7.83 6.94
CA LYS A 112 2.18 6.53 7.43
C LYS A 112 0.64 6.42 7.43
N LEU A 113 0.15 5.27 6.99
CA LEU A 113 -1.22 4.78 7.19
C LEU A 113 -1.23 3.84 8.40
N SER A 114 -2.18 4.01 9.30
CA SER A 114 -2.50 2.99 10.31
C SER A 114 -3.80 2.30 9.93
N ARG A 115 -3.78 0.96 9.92
CA ARG A 115 -4.95 0.12 9.58
C ARG A 115 -5.36 -0.74 10.78
N SER A 116 -6.66 -0.99 10.91
CA SER A 116 -7.22 -1.97 11.85
C SER A 116 -6.66 -3.35 11.55
N ARG A 117 -6.23 -4.10 12.57
CA ARG A 117 -5.82 -5.50 12.42
C ARG A 117 -7.00 -6.43 12.17
N ARG A 118 -8.21 -6.04 12.57
CA ARG A 118 -9.42 -6.85 12.42
C ARG A 118 -9.98 -6.72 11.00
N ASP A 119 -10.17 -5.48 10.55
CA ASP A 119 -10.97 -5.19 9.36
C ASP A 119 -10.16 -4.55 8.21
N GLY A 120 -8.87 -4.26 8.42
CA GLY A 120 -8.02 -3.59 7.43
C GLY A 120 -8.36 -2.11 7.15
N THR A 121 -9.40 -1.57 7.79
CA THR A 121 -9.85 -0.19 7.59
C THR A 121 -8.81 0.83 8.07
N ALA A 122 -8.76 2.01 7.44
CA ALA A 122 -7.91 3.11 7.90
C ALA A 122 -8.39 3.62 9.28
N ILE A 123 -7.49 3.61 10.27
CA ILE A 123 -7.73 4.07 11.64
C ILE A 123 -6.84 5.25 12.03
N GLY A 124 -5.88 5.62 11.18
CA GLY A 124 -5.03 6.77 11.45
C GLY A 124 -4.13 7.14 10.27
N ARG A 125 -3.75 8.42 10.23
CA ARG A 125 -2.97 9.03 9.16
C ARG A 125 -2.01 10.05 9.74
N ALA A 126 -0.74 9.99 9.32
CA ALA A 126 0.23 11.04 9.59
C ALA A 126 0.37 11.97 8.37
N LEU A 127 0.23 13.28 8.60
CA LEU A 127 0.48 14.33 7.62
C LEU A 127 1.70 15.12 8.07
N VAL A 128 2.73 15.18 7.24
CA VAL A 128 4.05 15.71 7.63
C VAL A 128 4.52 16.77 6.64
N CYS A 129 5.46 17.62 7.02
CA CYS A 129 6.09 18.54 6.08
C CYS A 129 6.81 17.78 4.96
N ASN A 130 6.82 18.30 3.73
CA ASN A 130 7.55 17.71 2.60
C ASN A 130 9.05 17.54 2.89
N LYS A 131 9.63 18.44 3.71
CA LYS A 131 11.03 18.40 4.14
C LYS A 131 11.29 17.50 5.36
N GLU A 132 10.31 16.66 5.76
CA GLU A 132 10.41 15.79 6.93
C GLU A 132 11.41 14.64 6.75
N GLY A 133 12.11 14.33 7.84
CA GLY A 133 13.08 13.23 7.95
C GLY A 133 14.37 13.46 7.16
N TYR A 134 15.14 12.40 6.98
CA TYR A 134 16.32 12.35 6.12
C TYR A 134 16.14 11.19 5.14
N ARG A 135 16.48 11.35 3.85
CA ARG A 135 16.50 10.22 2.93
C ARG A 135 17.69 9.33 3.28
N MET A 136 17.45 8.02 3.33
CA MET A 136 18.56 7.07 3.43
C MET A 136 19.34 7.09 2.11
N PRO A 137 20.68 7.02 2.15
CA PRO A 137 21.47 6.96 0.93
C PRO A 137 21.03 5.77 0.09
N ASP A 138 20.68 6.04 -1.18
CA ASP A 138 20.25 5.00 -2.11
C ASP A 138 21.48 4.15 -2.46
N LYS A 139 21.42 2.84 -2.16
CA LYS A 139 22.52 1.91 -2.42
C LYS A 139 22.58 1.42 -3.87
N ARG A 140 21.66 1.86 -4.73
CA ARG A 140 21.62 1.49 -6.15
C ARG A 140 22.54 2.39 -6.98
N GLU A 141 23.27 1.78 -7.91
CA GLU A 141 24.18 2.46 -8.82
C GLU A 141 23.48 3.59 -9.61
N LYS A 142 24.25 4.65 -9.90
CA LYS A 142 23.85 6.01 -10.31
C LYS A 142 23.19 6.12 -11.72
N ILE A 143 22.41 5.14 -12.16
CA ILE A 143 21.83 5.10 -13.51
C ILE A 143 20.53 5.93 -13.63
N VAL A 144 19.89 6.30 -12.52
CA VAL A 144 18.68 7.14 -12.52
C VAL A 144 19.01 8.53 -11.98
N ARG A 145 18.61 9.60 -12.69
CA ARG A 145 18.73 11.00 -12.24
C ARG A 145 18.25 11.11 -10.79
N GLN A 146 19.19 11.30 -9.86
CA GLN A 146 18.86 11.43 -8.45
C GLN A 146 18.13 12.76 -8.26
N ARG A 147 16.85 12.69 -7.88
CA ARG A 147 16.07 13.86 -7.48
C ARG A 147 16.79 14.55 -6.34
N ALA A 148 16.96 15.87 -6.43
CA ALA A 148 17.64 16.65 -5.40
C ALA A 148 17.08 16.35 -3.99
N GLU A 149 17.98 16.19 -3.02
CA GLU A 149 17.64 15.95 -1.62
C GLU A 149 16.89 17.16 -1.08
N THR A 150 15.61 16.98 -0.75
CA THR A 150 14.74 18.07 -0.25
C THR A 150 14.44 17.97 1.23
N ARG A 151 14.83 16.86 1.88
CA ARG A 151 14.54 16.54 3.28
C ARG A 151 15.68 17.03 4.18
N VAL A 152 15.35 17.85 5.17
CA VAL A 152 16.34 18.49 6.06
C VAL A 152 16.16 18.10 7.53
N GLY A 153 15.41 17.03 7.80
CA GLY A 153 15.07 16.63 9.15
C GLY A 153 13.95 17.44 9.78
N CYS A 154 13.05 18.01 8.98
CA CYS A 154 11.89 18.71 9.53
C CYS A 154 11.03 17.75 10.38
N ARG A 155 10.45 18.24 11.47
CA ARG A 155 9.62 17.43 12.39
C ARG A 155 8.14 17.84 12.41
N ALA A 156 7.78 18.90 11.69
CA ALA A 156 6.42 19.40 11.65
C ALA A 156 5.45 18.36 11.08
N MET A 157 4.40 18.05 11.86
CA MET A 157 3.43 17.02 11.53
C MET A 157 2.13 17.15 12.32
N ILE A 158 1.06 16.57 11.79
CA ILE A 158 -0.10 16.14 12.57
C ILE A 158 -0.33 14.63 12.43
N LEU A 159 -0.87 14.02 13.49
CA LEU A 159 -1.36 12.65 13.49
C LEU A 159 -2.86 12.66 13.77
N VAL A 160 -3.66 12.16 12.84
CA VAL A 160 -5.10 11.99 13.03
C VAL A 160 -5.44 10.52 13.24
N ARG A 161 -6.39 10.23 14.14
CA ARG A 161 -6.89 8.88 14.41
C ARG A 161 -8.40 8.85 14.38
N LYS A 162 -8.96 7.75 13.86
CA LYS A 162 -10.39 7.50 13.89
C LYS A 162 -10.80 7.02 15.28
N VAL A 163 -11.75 7.70 15.90
CA VAL A 163 -12.36 7.31 17.19
C VAL A 163 -13.57 6.41 16.95
N SER A 164 -14.06 5.76 18.01
CA SER A 164 -15.21 4.83 17.94
C SER A 164 -16.49 5.48 17.42
N SER A 165 -16.65 6.80 17.60
CA SER A 165 -17.77 7.57 17.04
C SER A 165 -17.71 7.73 15.51
N GLY A 166 -16.63 7.29 14.86
CA GLY A 166 -16.43 7.42 13.41
C GLY A 166 -15.71 8.69 12.99
N LYS A 167 -15.59 9.69 13.88
CA LYS A 167 -14.87 10.94 13.67
C LYS A 167 -13.35 10.74 13.67
N TRP A 168 -12.64 11.70 13.09
CA TRP A 168 -11.19 11.75 13.03
C TRP A 168 -10.66 12.84 13.95
N VAL A 169 -9.78 12.49 14.88
CA VAL A 169 -9.28 13.40 15.92
C VAL A 169 -7.78 13.60 15.78
N VAL A 170 -7.31 14.84 15.89
CA VAL A 170 -5.88 15.16 15.99
C VAL A 170 -5.34 14.67 17.32
N THR A 171 -4.41 13.72 17.27
CA THR A 171 -3.79 13.12 18.48
C THR A 171 -2.38 13.65 18.74
N LYS A 172 -1.73 14.20 17.71
CA LYS A 172 -0.42 14.82 17.83
C LYS A 172 -0.33 15.99 16.87
N PHE A 173 0.23 17.10 17.34
CA PHE A 173 0.60 18.25 16.53
C PHE A 173 2.02 18.67 16.91
N VAL A 174 2.87 18.83 15.90
CA VAL A 174 4.24 19.34 16.02
C VAL A 174 4.34 20.52 15.07
N LYS A 175 4.56 21.71 15.63
CA LYS A 175 4.59 22.98 14.88
C LYS A 175 5.99 23.31 14.37
N GLU A 176 7.03 22.79 15.03
CA GLU A 176 8.41 23.21 14.84
C GLU A 176 8.96 22.74 13.49
N HIS A 177 9.44 23.71 12.69
CA HIS A 177 10.17 23.47 11.46
C HIS A 177 11.67 23.62 11.67
N ALA A 178 12.45 22.77 11.03
CA ALA A 178 13.93 22.86 11.00
C ALA A 178 14.43 23.66 9.78
N HIS A 179 13.55 24.42 9.11
CA HIS A 179 13.87 25.20 7.93
C HIS A 179 13.01 26.47 7.86
N PRO A 180 13.48 27.50 7.11
CA PRO A 180 12.67 28.67 6.83
C PRO A 180 11.36 28.28 6.13
N LEU A 181 10.30 29.00 6.46
CA LEU A 181 8.98 28.90 5.85
C LEU A 181 8.82 30.05 4.85
N THR A 182 8.07 29.82 3.78
CA THR A 182 7.87 30.83 2.73
C THR A 182 6.38 31.10 2.51
N PRO A 183 5.74 31.88 3.40
CA PRO A 183 4.34 32.28 3.23
C PRO A 183 4.12 33.00 1.89
N GLY A 184 3.01 32.75 1.22
CA GLY A 184 2.59 33.50 0.02
C GLY A 184 3.16 33.03 -1.33
N LYS A 185 4.19 32.16 -1.36
CA LYS A 185 4.64 31.50 -2.60
C LYS A 185 3.93 30.15 -2.74
N GLY A 186 2.63 30.21 -3.03
CA GLY A 186 1.82 29.02 -3.30
C GLY A 186 2.37 28.24 -4.49
N ARG A 187 3.09 27.15 -4.24
CA ARG A 187 3.43 26.15 -5.27
C ARG A 187 2.17 25.35 -5.56
N ARG A 188 1.36 25.85 -6.50
CA ARG A 188 0.07 25.26 -6.90
C ARG A 188 0.24 23.83 -7.46
N ASP A 189 1.42 23.53 -7.99
CA ASP A 189 1.71 22.30 -8.75
C ASP A 189 1.85 21.03 -7.90
N CYS A 190 1.73 21.10 -6.57
CA CYS A 190 1.93 19.93 -5.69
C CYS A 190 0.70 19.57 -4.84
N ILE A 191 -0.43 20.26 -5.05
CA ILE A 191 -1.56 20.26 -4.10
C ILE A 191 -2.46 19.01 -4.23
N TYR A 192 -2.64 18.47 -5.44
CA TYR A 192 -3.64 17.43 -5.69
C TYR A 192 -3.12 15.98 -5.67
N ASP A 193 -1.82 15.75 -5.85
CA ASP A 193 -1.24 14.40 -6.03
C ASP A 193 -0.82 13.69 -4.73
N GLN A 194 -1.02 14.29 -3.56
CA GLN A 194 -0.50 13.76 -2.30
C GLN A 194 -1.50 12.90 -1.52
N TYR A 195 -2.78 12.95 -1.85
CA TYR A 195 -3.75 12.04 -1.27
C TYR A 195 -3.59 10.70 -1.99
N PRO A 196 -3.29 9.59 -1.28
CA PRO A 196 -3.19 8.28 -1.93
C PRO A 196 -4.50 8.04 -2.66
N ASN A 197 -4.40 8.06 -4.00
CA ASN A 197 -5.55 7.88 -4.85
C ASN A 197 -6.14 6.50 -4.52
N GLU A 198 -7.46 6.36 -4.59
CA GLU A 198 -8.14 5.06 -4.48
C GLU A 198 -7.43 3.97 -5.32
N HIS A 199 -6.81 4.35 -6.44
CA HIS A 199 -5.96 3.48 -7.26
C HIS A 199 -4.74 2.87 -6.55
N ASP A 200 -4.06 3.59 -5.67
CA ASP A 200 -2.95 3.01 -4.88
C ASP A 200 -3.46 1.98 -3.88
N LYS A 201 -4.65 2.23 -3.31
CA LYS A 201 -5.33 1.31 -2.40
C LYS A 201 -5.82 0.06 -3.14
N ILE A 202 -6.34 0.23 -4.35
CA ILE A 202 -6.69 -0.89 -5.24
C ILE A 202 -5.45 -1.74 -5.53
N ARG A 203 -4.31 -1.12 -5.88
CA ARG A 203 -3.06 -1.83 -6.17
C ARG A 203 -2.55 -2.61 -4.96
N GLU A 204 -2.53 -1.99 -3.79
CA GLU A 204 -2.09 -2.62 -2.55
C GLU A 204 -3.00 -3.78 -2.14
N LEU A 205 -4.33 -3.59 -2.17
CA LEU A 205 -5.29 -4.64 -1.85
C LEU A 205 -5.24 -5.79 -2.87
N SER A 206 -5.04 -5.48 -4.16
CA SER A 206 -4.86 -6.49 -5.20
C SER A 206 -3.61 -7.34 -4.98
N GLN A 207 -2.51 -6.73 -4.53
CA GLN A 207 -1.29 -7.44 -4.17
C GLN A 207 -1.51 -8.36 -2.96
N GLN A 208 -2.19 -7.88 -1.92
CA GLN A 208 -2.53 -8.69 -0.74
C GLN A 208 -3.44 -9.87 -1.12
N LEU A 209 -4.46 -9.62 -1.94
CA LEU A 209 -5.35 -10.66 -2.47
C LEU A 209 -4.57 -11.71 -3.28
N ALA A 210 -3.60 -11.29 -4.10
CA ALA A 210 -2.76 -12.21 -4.86
C ALA A 210 -1.88 -13.09 -3.95
N VAL A 211 -1.34 -12.54 -2.87
CA VAL A 211 -0.56 -13.29 -1.87
C VAL A 211 -1.44 -14.31 -1.16
N GLU A 212 -2.62 -13.92 -0.70
CA GLU A 212 -3.57 -14.83 -0.03
C GLU A 212 -4.08 -15.91 -0.98
N LYS A 213 -4.35 -15.60 -2.25
CA LYS A 213 -4.70 -16.61 -3.26
C LYS A 213 -3.58 -17.64 -3.45
N LYS A 214 -2.32 -17.22 -3.45
CA LYS A 214 -1.18 -18.14 -3.51
C LYS A 214 -1.11 -19.03 -2.28
N ARG A 215 -1.30 -18.46 -1.08
CA ARG A 215 -1.33 -19.21 0.18
C ARG A 215 -2.48 -20.23 0.23
N ALA A 216 -3.67 -19.84 -0.22
CA ALA A 216 -4.81 -20.75 -0.32
C ALA A 216 -4.52 -21.90 -1.31
N ALA A 217 -3.90 -21.59 -2.45
CA ALA A 217 -3.51 -22.61 -3.43
C ALA A 217 -2.45 -23.58 -2.89
N THR A 218 -1.51 -23.13 -2.05
CA THR A 218 -0.55 -24.03 -1.39
C THR A 218 -1.23 -24.95 -0.39
N TYR A 219 -2.12 -24.43 0.47
CA TYR A 219 -2.87 -25.28 1.40
C TYR A 219 -3.76 -26.28 0.67
N LYS A 220 -4.41 -25.86 -0.42
CA LYS A 220 -5.20 -26.76 -1.26
C LYS A 220 -4.37 -27.92 -1.79
N ARG A 221 -3.17 -27.66 -2.33
CA ARG A 221 -2.26 -28.73 -2.80
C ARG A 221 -1.84 -29.67 -1.67
N HIS A 222 -1.53 -29.14 -0.49
CA HIS A 222 -1.18 -29.99 0.65
C HIS A 222 -2.34 -30.91 1.06
N LEU A 223 -3.57 -30.40 1.04
CA LEU A 223 -4.76 -31.22 1.32
C LEU A 223 -4.97 -32.29 0.24
N GLU A 224 -4.84 -31.94 -1.04
CA GLU A 224 -4.94 -32.88 -2.16
C GLU A 224 -3.94 -34.03 -2.01
N LEU A 225 -2.68 -33.74 -1.67
CA LEU A 225 -1.66 -34.77 -1.43
C LEU A 225 -2.01 -35.70 -0.26
N ILE A 226 -2.56 -35.15 0.83
CA ILE A 226 -2.99 -35.96 1.98
C ILE A 226 -4.16 -36.86 1.58
N PHE A 227 -5.11 -36.34 0.80
CA PHE A 227 -6.24 -37.13 0.31
C PHE A 227 -5.79 -38.27 -0.60
N GLU A 228 -4.92 -37.99 -1.58
CA GLU A 228 -4.35 -39.02 -2.46
C GLU A 228 -3.65 -40.12 -1.65
N HIS A 229 -2.86 -39.76 -0.65
CA HIS A 229 -2.19 -40.73 0.21
C HIS A 229 -3.17 -41.62 1.00
N ILE A 230 -4.28 -41.03 1.50
CA ILE A 230 -5.33 -41.78 2.20
C ILE A 230 -6.04 -42.73 1.24
N GLU A 231 -6.35 -42.29 0.02
CA GLU A 231 -7.00 -43.11 -1.00
C GLU A 231 -6.12 -44.30 -1.41
N GLU A 232 -4.84 -44.06 -1.71
CA GLU A 232 -3.87 -45.11 -2.03
C GLU A 232 -3.74 -46.14 -0.91
N HIS A 233 -3.66 -45.67 0.34
CA HIS A 233 -3.57 -46.55 1.49
C HIS A 233 -4.85 -47.39 1.66
N ASN A 234 -6.03 -46.79 1.51
CA ASN A 234 -7.32 -47.48 1.58
C ASN A 234 -7.48 -48.52 0.47
N GLU A 235 -7.07 -48.20 -0.75
CA GLU A 235 -7.07 -49.16 -1.87
C GLU A 235 -6.13 -50.33 -1.60
N SER A 236 -4.92 -50.06 -1.11
CA SER A 236 -3.92 -51.07 -0.77
C SER A 236 -4.44 -52.01 0.32
N LEU A 237 -5.04 -51.46 1.38
CA LEU A 237 -5.68 -52.25 2.43
C LEU A 237 -6.83 -53.09 1.88
N SER A 238 -7.69 -52.51 1.04
CA SER A 238 -8.83 -53.21 0.44
C SER A 238 -8.38 -54.39 -0.43
N LYS A 239 -7.33 -54.20 -1.25
CA LYS A 239 -6.72 -55.27 -2.07
C LYS A 239 -6.17 -56.40 -1.19
N LYS A 240 -5.48 -56.08 -0.08
CA LYS A 240 -4.97 -57.09 0.86
C LYS A 240 -6.09 -57.86 1.53
N ILE A 241 -7.16 -57.18 1.97
CA ILE A 241 -8.34 -57.82 2.56
C ILE A 241 -9.00 -58.76 1.55
N GLN A 242 -9.19 -58.30 0.30
CA GLN A 242 -9.79 -59.12 -0.75
C GLN A 242 -8.99 -60.40 -1.00
N HIS A 243 -7.67 -60.29 -1.08
CA HIS A 243 -6.79 -61.46 -1.24
C HIS A 243 -6.95 -62.47 -0.09
N ILE A 244 -7.05 -62.00 1.15
CA ILE A 244 -7.28 -62.87 2.32
C ILE A 244 -8.65 -63.56 2.20
N VAL A 245 -9.69 -62.81 1.86
CA VAL A 245 -11.05 -63.35 1.66
C VAL A 245 -11.07 -64.43 0.59
N ASP A 246 -10.42 -64.19 -0.56
CA ASP A 246 -10.37 -65.15 -1.67
C ASP A 246 -9.56 -66.40 -1.26
N SER A 247 -8.45 -66.22 -0.55
CA SER A 247 -7.65 -67.34 -0.01
C SER A 247 -8.45 -68.20 0.98
N VAL A 248 -9.25 -67.59 1.86
CA VAL A 248 -10.11 -68.31 2.81
C VAL A 248 -11.19 -69.10 2.08
N LYS A 249 -11.86 -68.49 1.08
CA LYS A 249 -12.86 -69.20 0.25
C LYS A 249 -12.27 -70.40 -0.47
N ASP A 250 -11.06 -70.27 -1.01
CA ASP A 250 -10.38 -71.39 -1.68
C ASP A 250 -10.09 -72.54 -0.71
N VAL A 251 -9.75 -72.24 0.54
CA VAL A 251 -9.56 -73.26 1.59
C VAL A 251 -10.90 -73.91 1.96
N GLU A 252 -11.95 -73.13 2.18
CA GLU A 252 -13.30 -73.63 2.50
C GLU A 252 -13.85 -74.54 1.39
N MET A 253 -13.65 -74.17 0.12
CA MET A 253 -14.07 -75.01 -1.02
C MET A 253 -13.33 -76.35 -1.05
N LYS A 254 -12.01 -76.35 -0.78
CA LYS A 254 -11.20 -77.58 -0.74
C LYS A 254 -11.64 -78.51 0.40
N GLU A 255 -11.99 -77.97 1.56
CA GLU A 255 -12.51 -78.76 2.68
C GLU A 255 -13.88 -79.37 2.38
N GLN A 256 -14.79 -78.61 1.73
CA GLN A 256 -16.11 -79.11 1.32
C GLN A 256 -16.03 -80.21 0.25
N GLN A 257 -15.02 -80.16 -0.64
CA GLN A 257 -14.77 -81.21 -1.63
C GLN A 257 -14.22 -82.51 -1.03
N GLY A 258 -13.50 -82.42 0.10
CA GLY A 258 -12.89 -83.58 0.77
C GLY A 258 -13.83 -84.35 1.72
N HIS A 259 -15.02 -83.81 2.01
CA HIS A 259 -16.02 -84.39 2.92
C HIS A 259 -17.18 -85.11 2.20
N ARG A 260 -17.03 -85.41 0.90
CA ARG A 260 -18.04 -86.07 0.05
C ARG A 260 -17.50 -87.39 -0.49
#